data_AF-A0A2W6PCU7-F1
#
_entry.id   AF-A0A2W6PCU7-F1
#
_cell.length_a   1.000
_cell.length_b   1.000
_cell.length_c   1.000
_cell.angle_alpha   90.00
_cell.angle_beta   90.00
_cell.angle_gamma   90.00
#
_symmetry.space_group_name_H-M   'P 1'
#
loop_
_entity.id
_entity.type
_entity.pdbx_description
1 polymer ?
#
loop_
_entity_poly.entity_id
_entity_poly.type
_entity_poly.pdbx_seq_one_letter_code
_entity_poly.pdbx_strand_id
1 'polypeptide(L)'
;MDVVESTIIDVLNYSDSCVVVPTHIKPDGYLFEPAIDGQPYALQLSFSEIRGINSQSNLFREGFLRFRETESDSIYEKLGIRNAESILTDEDIKDIILTPTKDGLEKLIKIQSSSMFERIRGALIQLDNSNKYDISTRVKNVITERYRELYSGKRITEIVIRQTAHEVEKLEDNKVNDKVSSLEAEIEKLKLLLSQSLSKNDESVENTKDEPKTPRKTRNQSNAQE
;
A
#
# COMPACT_ATOMS: atom_id res chain seq x y z
N MET A 1 -5.99 -20.14 -11.59
CA MET A 1 -5.38 -21.15 -12.49
C MET A 1 -5.25 -22.45 -11.72
N ASP A 2 -5.68 -23.58 -12.28
CA ASP A 2 -5.51 -24.88 -11.62
C ASP A 2 -4.07 -25.37 -11.79
N VAL A 3 -3.16 -24.91 -10.93
CA VAL A 3 -1.77 -25.38 -10.90
C VAL A 3 -1.73 -26.86 -10.49
N VAL A 4 -1.31 -27.72 -11.40
CA VAL A 4 -1.02 -29.15 -11.19
C VAL A 4 0.49 -29.35 -11.09
N GLU A 5 0.95 -30.48 -10.55
CA GLU A 5 2.39 -30.77 -10.33
C GLU A 5 3.27 -30.57 -11.58
N SER A 6 2.78 -30.94 -12.76
CA SER A 6 3.49 -30.81 -14.03
C SER A 6 3.41 -29.42 -14.67
N THR A 7 2.74 -28.46 -14.03
CA THR A 7 2.58 -27.10 -14.58
C THR A 7 3.94 -26.43 -14.58
N ILE A 8 4.36 -25.95 -15.75
CA ILE A 8 5.58 -25.16 -15.91
C ILE A 8 5.25 -23.70 -15.58
N ILE A 9 6.03 -23.11 -14.68
CA ILE A 9 5.85 -21.77 -14.16
C ILE A 9 7.16 -21.01 -14.32
N ASP A 10 7.07 -19.74 -14.72
CA ASP A 10 8.22 -18.84 -14.75
C ASP A 10 8.55 -18.38 -13.33
N VAL A 11 9.76 -18.71 -12.86
CA VAL A 11 10.31 -18.23 -11.60
C VAL A 11 11.30 -17.11 -11.88
N LEU A 12 11.09 -15.97 -11.21
CA LEU A 12 11.73 -14.71 -11.53
C LEU A 12 12.70 -14.27 -10.43
N ASN A 13 13.90 -13.84 -10.82
CA ASN A 13 14.85 -13.14 -9.97
C ASN A 13 14.95 -11.67 -10.41
N TYR A 14 14.51 -10.76 -9.54
CA TYR A 14 14.60 -9.31 -9.74
C TYR A 14 15.87 -8.70 -9.11
N SER A 15 16.63 -9.50 -8.36
CA SER A 15 17.78 -9.02 -7.60
C SER A 15 18.98 -8.73 -8.51
N ASP A 16 19.83 -7.78 -8.12
CA ASP A 16 21.14 -7.51 -8.75
C ASP A 16 22.19 -8.61 -8.46
N SER A 17 21.81 -9.63 -7.68
CA SER A 17 22.66 -10.75 -7.30
C SER A 17 22.09 -12.07 -7.80
N CYS A 18 22.97 -13.03 -8.06
CA CYS A 18 22.55 -14.37 -8.41
C CYS A 18 21.91 -15.07 -7.21
N VAL A 19 20.92 -15.92 -7.48
CA VAL A 19 20.30 -16.79 -6.48
C VAL A 19 20.61 -18.24 -6.85
N VAL A 20 21.33 -18.93 -5.97
CA VAL A 20 21.65 -20.36 -6.14
C VAL A 20 20.70 -21.17 -5.30
N VAL A 21 20.03 -22.13 -5.94
CA VAL A 21 19.04 -23.00 -5.29
C VAL A 21 19.51 -24.44 -5.36
N PRO A 22 20.10 -24.98 -4.28
CA PRO A 22 20.38 -26.40 -4.21
C PRO A 22 19.05 -27.16 -4.13
N THR A 23 18.93 -28.25 -4.89
CA THR A 23 17.74 -29.10 -4.83
C THR A 23 18.14 -30.56 -4.85
N HIS A 24 17.30 -31.42 -4.27
CA HIS A 24 17.48 -32.87 -4.38
C HIS A 24 17.00 -33.44 -5.72
N ILE A 25 16.24 -32.66 -6.50
CA ILE A 25 15.68 -33.06 -7.80
C ILE A 25 16.74 -32.94 -8.88
N LYS A 26 17.49 -31.83 -8.88
CA LYS A 26 18.61 -31.57 -9.77
C LYS A 26 19.90 -31.41 -8.96
N PRO A 27 20.85 -32.37 -9.05
CA PRO A 27 22.08 -32.37 -8.24
C PRO A 27 22.95 -31.10 -8.37
N ASP A 28 23.00 -30.53 -9.58
CA ASP A 28 23.75 -29.29 -9.84
C ASP A 28 23.01 -28.02 -9.39
N GLY A 29 21.78 -28.17 -8.89
CA GLY A 29 20.90 -27.07 -8.49
C GLY A 29 20.44 -26.19 -9.66
N TYR A 30 19.83 -25.07 -9.29
CA TYR A 30 19.45 -24.01 -10.21
C TYR A 30 20.24 -22.75 -9.90
N LEU A 31 20.69 -22.08 -10.96
CA LEU A 31 21.31 -20.76 -10.91
C LEU A 31 20.33 -19.78 -11.54
N PHE A 32 19.88 -18.82 -10.76
CA PHE A 32 19.16 -17.66 -11.25
C PHE A 32 20.17 -16.51 -11.40
N GLU A 33 20.40 -16.09 -12.64
CA GLU A 33 21.28 -14.96 -12.91
C GLU A 33 20.69 -13.65 -12.35
N PRO A 34 21.51 -12.61 -12.15
CA PRO A 34 21.04 -11.28 -11.79
C PRO A 34 20.06 -10.70 -12.81
N ALA A 35 19.20 -9.79 -12.35
CA ALA A 35 18.43 -8.93 -13.24
C ALA A 35 19.35 -8.01 -14.05
N ILE A 36 18.95 -7.69 -15.30
CA ILE A 36 19.69 -6.80 -16.20
C ILE A 36 18.76 -5.67 -16.60
N ASP A 37 19.16 -4.42 -16.36
CA ASP A 37 18.39 -3.21 -16.72
C ASP A 37 16.92 -3.25 -16.23
N GLY A 38 16.71 -3.78 -15.02
CA GLY A 38 15.38 -3.93 -14.41
C GLY A 38 14.52 -5.06 -14.98
N GLN A 39 15.04 -5.84 -15.94
CA GLN A 39 14.39 -7.05 -16.41
C GLN A 39 14.81 -8.25 -15.55
N PRO A 40 13.86 -9.00 -14.96
CA PRO A 40 14.19 -10.15 -14.14
C PRO A 40 14.76 -11.28 -14.98
N TYR A 41 15.67 -12.05 -14.40
CA TYR A 41 16.02 -13.35 -14.95
C TYR A 41 14.87 -14.34 -14.70
N ALA A 42 14.43 -15.03 -15.74
CA ALA A 42 13.35 -16.00 -15.67
C ALA A 42 13.87 -17.42 -15.92
N LEU A 43 13.48 -18.34 -15.04
CA LEU A 43 13.74 -19.76 -15.21
C LEU A 43 12.44 -20.55 -15.09
N GLN A 44 12.19 -21.42 -16.05
CA GLN A 44 11.01 -22.27 -16.08
C GLN A 44 11.21 -23.49 -15.19
N LEU A 45 10.34 -23.64 -14.20
CA LEU A 45 10.34 -24.77 -13.29
C LEU A 45 8.94 -25.38 -13.20
N SER A 46 8.88 -26.69 -13.03
CA SER A 46 7.64 -27.38 -12.69
C SER A 46 7.19 -27.00 -11.27
N PHE A 47 5.89 -27.05 -11.02
CA PHE A 47 5.36 -26.79 -9.69
C PHE A 47 5.92 -27.76 -8.63
N SER A 48 6.21 -29.02 -9.00
CA SER A 48 6.89 -29.98 -8.11
C SER A 48 8.27 -29.51 -7.68
N GLU A 49 9.07 -28.94 -8.60
CA GLU A 49 10.38 -28.37 -8.28
C GLU A 49 10.24 -27.14 -7.38
N ILE A 50 9.31 -26.24 -7.69
CA ILE A 50 9.01 -25.04 -6.89
C ILE A 50 8.59 -25.42 -5.47
N ARG A 51 7.73 -26.43 -5.31
CA ARG A 51 7.34 -26.96 -4.00
C ARG A 51 8.54 -27.54 -3.26
N GLY A 52 9.41 -28.28 -3.94
CA GLY A 52 10.67 -28.79 -3.38
C GLY A 52 11.53 -27.65 -2.82
N ILE A 53 11.74 -26.59 -3.60
CA ILE A 53 12.50 -25.41 -3.20
C ILE A 53 11.87 -24.70 -1.99
N ASN A 54 10.55 -24.51 -1.98
CA ASN A 54 9.82 -23.86 -0.88
C ASN A 54 9.84 -24.67 0.44
N SER A 55 10.00 -25.99 0.34
CA SER A 55 10.11 -26.87 1.50
C SER A 55 11.49 -26.80 2.17
N GLN A 56 12.54 -26.49 1.40
CA GLN A 56 13.92 -26.47 1.86
C GLN A 56 14.42 -25.07 2.19
N SER A 57 13.78 -24.04 1.66
CA SER A 57 14.23 -22.65 1.75
C SER A 57 13.07 -21.67 1.94
N ASN A 58 13.42 -20.43 2.30
CA ASN A 58 12.48 -19.32 2.40
C ASN A 58 12.52 -18.38 1.19
N LEU A 59 13.13 -18.79 0.07
CA LEU A 59 13.36 -17.89 -1.08
C LEU A 59 12.08 -17.21 -1.57
N PHE A 60 10.97 -17.95 -1.64
CA PHE A 60 9.66 -17.40 -2.03
C PHE A 60 8.99 -16.59 -0.91
N ARG A 61 9.15 -17.00 0.36
CA ARG A 61 8.55 -16.31 1.53
C ARG A 61 9.24 -14.98 1.83
N GLU A 62 10.53 -14.87 1.53
CA GLU A 62 11.36 -13.68 1.73
C GLU A 62 11.46 -12.82 0.47
N GLY A 63 10.90 -13.28 -0.65
CA GLY A 63 10.79 -12.52 -1.89
C GLY A 63 12.06 -12.44 -2.73
N PHE A 64 13.02 -13.34 -2.52
CA PHE A 64 14.20 -13.48 -3.38
C PHE A 64 13.83 -14.00 -4.77
N LEU A 65 12.89 -14.95 -4.82
CA LEU A 65 12.31 -15.47 -6.05
C LEU A 65 10.81 -15.22 -6.05
N ARG A 66 10.27 -14.87 -7.22
CA ARG A 66 8.87 -14.47 -7.40
C ARG A 66 8.24 -15.13 -8.61
N PHE A 67 6.94 -14.93 -8.74
CA PHE A 67 6.14 -15.35 -9.88
C PHE A 67 5.59 -14.11 -10.58
N ARG A 68 5.06 -14.27 -11.80
CA ARG A 68 4.36 -13.17 -12.48
C ARG A 68 3.13 -12.75 -11.68
N GLU A 69 2.88 -11.45 -11.58
CA GLU A 69 1.74 -10.88 -10.83
C GLU A 69 0.39 -11.48 -11.22
N THR A 70 0.23 -11.87 -12.49
CA THR A 70 -1.02 -12.46 -13.00
C THR A 70 -1.37 -13.81 -12.38
N GLU A 71 -0.38 -14.55 -11.87
CA GLU A 71 -0.54 -15.92 -11.37
C GLU A 71 -0.03 -16.12 -9.94
N SER A 72 0.67 -15.12 -9.39
CA SER A 72 1.36 -15.19 -8.10
C SER A 72 0.47 -15.64 -6.96
N ASP A 73 -0.74 -15.07 -6.82
CA ASP A 73 -1.62 -15.35 -5.69
C ASP A 73 -2.03 -16.82 -5.64
N SER A 74 -2.39 -17.38 -6.81
CA SER A 74 -2.78 -18.78 -6.93
C SER A 74 -1.63 -19.75 -6.63
N ILE A 75 -0.40 -19.35 -6.97
CA ILE A 75 0.80 -20.15 -6.72
C ILE A 75 1.16 -20.07 -5.22
N TYR A 76 1.17 -18.87 -4.64
CA TYR A 76 1.46 -18.67 -3.22
C TYR A 76 0.48 -19.41 -2.32
N GLU A 77 -0.82 -19.35 -2.64
CA GLU A 77 -1.86 -20.10 -1.92
C GLU A 77 -1.56 -21.60 -1.94
N LYS A 78 -1.26 -22.17 -3.11
CA LYS A 78 -0.93 -23.60 -3.26
C LYS A 78 0.39 -23.99 -2.62
N LEU A 79 1.33 -23.06 -2.48
CA LEU A 79 2.57 -23.24 -1.71
C LEU A 79 2.37 -23.10 -0.20
N GLY A 80 1.15 -22.75 0.25
CA GLY A 80 0.82 -22.53 1.66
C GLY A 80 1.38 -21.21 2.23
N ILE A 81 1.74 -20.26 1.37
CA ILE A 81 2.27 -18.96 1.76
C ILE A 81 1.09 -17.99 1.93
N ARG A 82 0.60 -17.88 3.17
CA ARG A 82 -0.62 -17.08 3.49
C ARG A 82 -0.40 -15.58 3.53
N ASN A 83 0.83 -15.12 3.77
CA ASN A 83 1.15 -13.71 3.93
C ASN A 83 1.87 -13.15 2.70
N ALA A 84 1.41 -13.51 1.49
CA ALA A 84 2.05 -13.12 0.24
C ALA A 84 2.13 -11.59 0.08
N GLU A 85 1.10 -10.86 0.52
CA GLU A 85 1.04 -9.39 0.52
C GLU A 85 2.12 -8.73 1.39
N SER A 86 2.72 -9.46 2.33
CA SER A 86 3.78 -8.93 3.20
C SER A 86 5.20 -9.12 2.65
N ILE A 87 5.33 -9.77 1.49
CA ILE A 87 6.62 -10.04 0.85
C ILE A 87 7.14 -8.75 0.21
N LEU A 88 8.21 -8.18 0.79
CA LEU A 88 8.77 -6.91 0.33
C LEU A 88 9.56 -7.05 -0.98
N THR A 89 9.20 -6.25 -2.01
CA THR A 89 9.97 -6.01 -3.25
C THR A 89 11.26 -5.23 -2.98
N ASP A 90 12.19 -5.22 -3.95
CA ASP A 90 13.39 -4.38 -3.82
C ASP A 90 13.00 -2.90 -3.90
N GLU A 91 11.97 -2.59 -4.69
CA GLU A 91 11.33 -1.29 -4.78
C GLU A 91 10.72 -0.88 -3.45
N ASP A 92 9.94 -1.74 -2.79
CA ASP A 92 9.33 -1.48 -1.48
C ASP A 92 10.40 -1.18 -0.43
N ILE A 93 11.50 -1.95 -0.44
CA ILE A 93 12.63 -1.74 0.47
C ILE A 93 13.26 -0.37 0.21
N LYS A 94 13.53 -0.04 -1.05
CA LYS A 94 14.11 1.26 -1.45
C LYS A 94 13.17 2.40 -1.06
N ASP A 95 11.87 2.26 -1.29
CA ASP A 95 10.86 3.27 -0.96
C ASP A 95 10.76 3.51 0.54
N ILE A 96 10.79 2.46 1.37
CA ILE A 96 10.83 2.60 2.83
C ILE A 96 12.11 3.32 3.29
N ILE A 97 13.25 3.09 2.64
CA ILE A 97 14.52 3.74 2.98
C ILE A 97 14.51 5.23 2.59
N LEU A 98 14.00 5.55 1.38
CA LEU A 98 13.99 6.91 0.83
C LEU A 98 12.89 7.77 1.44
N THR A 99 11.73 7.18 1.70
CA THR A 99 10.57 7.84 2.31
C THR A 99 10.18 7.13 3.60
N PRO A 100 10.99 7.30 4.68
CA PRO A 100 10.79 6.54 5.90
C PRO A 100 9.47 6.91 6.56
N THR A 101 8.58 5.92 6.65
CA THR A 101 7.37 5.97 7.47
C THR A 101 7.55 5.11 8.71
N LYS A 102 6.84 5.44 9.80
CA LYS A 102 6.81 4.60 11.00
C LYS A 102 6.43 3.15 10.66
N ASP A 103 5.35 2.94 9.91
CA ASP A 103 4.87 1.61 9.54
C ASP A 103 5.89 0.86 8.66
N GLY A 104 6.51 1.55 7.71
CA GLY A 104 7.58 0.98 6.87
C GLY A 104 8.78 0.52 7.69
N LEU A 105 9.28 1.36 8.60
CA LEU A 105 10.41 1.00 9.47
C LEU A 105 10.04 -0.12 10.45
N GLU A 106 8.82 -0.13 10.98
CA GLU A 106 8.31 -1.22 11.83
C GLU A 106 8.25 -2.56 11.08
N LYS A 107 7.83 -2.53 9.81
CA LYS A 107 7.87 -3.71 8.92
C LYS A 107 9.30 -4.22 8.75
N LEU A 108 10.28 -3.34 8.53
CA LEU A 108 11.69 -3.74 8.38
C LEU A 108 12.24 -4.40 9.66
N ILE A 109 12.04 -3.79 10.84
CA ILE A 109 12.62 -4.33 12.08
C ILE A 109 11.95 -5.62 12.55
N LYS A 110 10.71 -5.89 12.14
CA LYS A 110 9.99 -7.13 12.46
C LYS A 110 10.60 -8.37 11.79
N ILE A 111 11.40 -8.17 10.75
CA ILE A 111 12.06 -9.26 10.02
C ILE A 111 13.06 -9.97 10.93
N GLN A 112 13.00 -11.30 10.91
CA GLN A 112 13.82 -12.18 11.74
C GLN A 112 14.89 -12.94 10.95
N SER A 113 14.75 -12.99 9.62
CA SER A 113 15.73 -13.66 8.75
C SER A 113 16.93 -12.75 8.54
N SER A 114 18.11 -13.25 8.92
CA SER A 114 19.38 -12.54 8.69
C SER A 114 19.65 -12.34 7.20
N SER A 115 19.31 -13.34 6.36
CA SER A 115 19.49 -13.27 4.91
C SER A 115 18.61 -12.19 4.28
N MET A 116 17.34 -12.13 4.66
CA MET A 116 16.44 -11.06 4.23
C MET A 116 16.97 -9.70 4.71
N PHE A 117 17.43 -9.61 5.95
CA PHE A 117 17.92 -8.34 6.48
C PHE A 117 19.23 -7.86 5.82
N GLU A 118 20.08 -8.78 5.35
CA GLU A 118 21.23 -8.45 4.51
C GLU A 118 20.82 -7.83 3.17
N ARG A 119 19.71 -8.30 2.56
CA ARG A 119 19.14 -7.67 1.36
C ARG A 119 18.75 -6.21 1.64
N ILE A 120 18.08 -5.94 2.76
CA ILE A 120 17.72 -4.57 3.18
C ILE A 120 18.97 -3.71 3.37
N ARG A 121 19.98 -4.24 4.06
CA ARG A 121 21.25 -3.54 4.27
C ARG A 121 21.97 -3.27 2.94
N GLY A 122 21.97 -4.23 2.02
CA GLY A 122 22.52 -4.09 0.68
C GLY A 122 21.86 -2.94 -0.08
N ALA A 123 20.52 -2.87 -0.06
CA ALA A 123 19.77 -1.77 -0.66
C ALA A 123 20.14 -0.41 -0.04
N LEU A 124 20.27 -0.32 1.29
CA LEU A 124 20.71 0.89 1.97
C LEU A 124 22.10 1.34 1.48
N ILE A 125 23.07 0.42 1.42
CA ILE A 125 24.44 0.71 0.98
C ILE A 125 24.45 1.14 -0.49
N GLN A 126 23.67 0.46 -1.35
CA GLN A 126 23.55 0.82 -2.76
C GLN A 126 23.01 2.26 -2.93
N LEU A 127 21.95 2.61 -2.20
CA LEU A 127 21.37 3.95 -2.23
C LEU A 127 22.35 5.00 -1.68
N ASP A 128 23.06 4.71 -0.59
CA ASP A 128 24.03 5.64 0.01
C ASP A 128 25.20 5.92 -0.95
N ASN A 129 25.73 4.86 -1.57
CA ASN A 129 26.82 4.97 -2.55
C ASN A 129 26.39 5.66 -3.85
N SER A 130 25.09 5.70 -4.16
CA SER A 130 24.59 6.39 -5.35
C SER A 130 24.81 7.91 -5.29
N ASN A 131 24.99 8.48 -4.10
CA ASN A 131 25.11 9.93 -3.84
C ASN A 131 23.96 10.79 -4.43
N LYS A 132 22.85 10.17 -4.82
CA LYS A 132 21.68 10.85 -5.40
C LYS A 132 20.65 11.26 -4.35
N TYR A 133 20.65 10.58 -3.21
CA TYR A 133 19.62 10.70 -2.18
C TYR A 133 20.24 11.06 -0.83
N ASP A 134 19.59 11.96 -0.10
CA ASP A 134 19.96 12.28 1.29
C ASP A 134 19.19 11.36 2.24
N ILE A 135 19.80 10.23 2.58
CA ILE A 135 19.19 9.22 3.44
C ILE A 135 19.34 9.65 4.90
N SER A 136 18.21 9.78 5.59
CA SER A 136 18.19 10.17 7.01
C SER A 136 19.09 9.28 7.87
N THR A 137 19.96 9.90 8.66
CA THR A 137 20.83 9.24 9.66
C THR A 137 20.04 8.33 10.59
N ARG A 138 18.78 8.70 10.90
CA ARG A 138 17.89 7.87 11.71
C ARG A 138 17.62 6.52 11.05
N VAL A 139 17.33 6.48 9.75
CA VAL A 139 17.07 5.26 8.99
C VAL A 139 18.32 4.40 8.94
N LYS A 140 19.48 5.01 8.66
CA LYS A 140 20.79 4.33 8.68
C LYS A 140 21.06 3.64 10.02
N ASN A 141 20.80 4.35 11.13
CA ASN A 141 21.00 3.81 12.47
C ASN A 141 20.03 2.67 12.77
N VAL A 142 18.72 2.82 12.46
CA VAL A 142 17.73 1.76 12.69
C VAL A 142 18.11 0.47 11.98
N ILE A 143 18.47 0.56 10.68
CA ILE A 143 18.87 -0.62 9.90
C ILE A 143 20.17 -1.21 10.44
N THR A 144 21.16 -0.38 10.75
CA THR A 144 22.47 -0.85 11.26
C THR A 144 22.35 -1.53 12.61
N GLU A 145 21.59 -0.96 13.56
CA GLU A 145 21.39 -1.57 14.87
C GLU A 145 20.57 -2.86 14.76
N ARG A 146 19.52 -2.89 13.92
CA ARG A 146 18.74 -4.11 13.73
C ARG A 146 19.57 -5.23 13.12
N TYR A 147 20.46 -4.90 12.18
CA TYR A 147 21.44 -5.85 11.66
C TYR A 147 22.32 -6.43 12.77
N ARG A 148 22.83 -5.58 13.69
CA ARG A 148 23.63 -6.05 14.83
C ARG A 148 22.84 -6.93 15.80
N GLU A 149 21.56 -6.62 16.05
CA GLU A 149 20.67 -7.48 16.84
C GLU A 149 20.55 -8.88 16.20
N LEU A 150 20.27 -8.95 14.90
CA LEU A 150 20.16 -10.24 14.20
C LEU A 150 21.48 -11.01 14.18
N TYR A 151 22.60 -10.31 13.97
CA TYR A 151 23.94 -10.91 13.97
C TYR A 151 24.34 -11.45 15.36
N SER A 152 23.89 -10.79 16.43
CA SER A 152 24.06 -11.28 17.81
C SER A 152 23.02 -12.32 18.24
N GLY A 153 22.13 -12.74 17.34
CA GLY A 153 21.12 -13.78 17.58
C GLY A 153 19.82 -13.27 18.22
N LYS A 154 19.65 -11.96 18.40
CA LYS A 154 18.41 -11.35 18.94
C LYS A 154 17.32 -11.30 17.87
N ARG A 155 16.51 -12.34 17.80
CA ARG A 155 15.40 -12.46 16.83
C ARG A 155 14.27 -11.44 17.07
N ILE A 156 13.99 -11.11 18.33
CA ILE A 156 13.00 -10.09 18.70
C ILE A 156 13.75 -8.78 18.90
N THR A 157 13.29 -7.72 18.25
CA THR A 157 13.94 -6.40 18.31
C THR A 157 13.60 -5.65 19.60
N GLU A 158 14.57 -4.94 20.15
CA GLU A 158 14.39 -3.98 21.25
C GLU A 158 14.22 -2.54 20.71
N ILE A 159 14.37 -2.35 19.39
CA ILE A 159 14.30 -1.05 18.73
C ILE A 159 12.85 -0.57 18.69
N VAL A 160 12.61 0.64 19.19
CA VAL A 160 11.29 1.28 19.19
C VAL A 160 11.28 2.47 18.22
N ILE A 161 10.40 2.41 17.22
CA ILE A 161 10.22 3.48 16.23
C ILE A 161 9.20 4.49 16.74
N ARG A 162 9.62 5.75 16.91
CA ARG A 162 8.74 6.88 17.27
C ARG A 162 8.34 7.68 16.04
N GLN A 163 7.11 8.17 15.96
CA GLN A 163 6.72 9.05 14.85
C GLN A 163 7.59 10.31 14.83
N THR A 164 7.91 10.77 13.64
CA THR A 164 8.61 12.05 13.43
C THR A 164 7.58 13.18 13.41
N ALA A 165 7.95 14.39 13.85
CA ALA A 165 7.05 15.55 13.85
C ALA A 165 6.38 15.78 12.48
N HIS A 166 7.14 15.66 11.40
CA HIS A 166 6.63 15.78 10.03
C HIS A 166 5.56 14.71 9.69
N GLU A 167 5.67 13.49 10.21
CA GLU A 167 4.65 12.46 9.98
C GLU A 167 3.36 12.75 10.74
N VAL A 168 3.48 13.35 11.94
CA VAL A 168 2.32 13.76 12.74
C VAL A 168 1.57 14.88 12.03
N GLU A 169 2.28 15.89 11.53
CA GLU A 169 1.70 17.00 10.75
C GLU A 169 0.96 16.49 9.50
N LYS A 170 1.58 15.60 8.71
CA LYS A 170 0.91 14.99 7.54
C LYS A 170 -0.36 14.22 7.91
N LEU A 171 -0.36 13.51 9.05
CA LEU A 171 -1.54 12.79 9.52
C LEU A 171 -2.65 13.74 9.98
N GLU A 172 -2.30 14.88 10.56
CA GLU A 172 -3.25 15.92 10.94
C GLU A 172 -3.85 16.60 9.70
N ASP A 173 -3.03 16.96 8.72
CA ASP A 173 -3.48 17.54 7.45
C ASP A 173 -4.43 16.61 6.69
N ASN A 174 -4.08 15.32 6.58
CA ASN A 174 -4.96 14.33 5.94
C ASN A 174 -6.30 14.19 6.68
N LYS A 175 -6.30 14.15 8.02
CA LYS A 175 -7.54 14.10 8.80
C LYS A 175 -8.40 15.34 8.66
N VAL A 176 -7.79 16.52 8.51
CA VAL A 176 -8.52 17.77 8.24
C VAL A 176 -9.14 17.69 6.84
N ASN A 177 -8.39 17.22 5.85
CA ASN A 177 -8.88 17.12 4.47
C ASN A 177 -10.04 16.10 4.33
N ASP A 178 -9.95 14.95 5.01
CA ASP A 178 -11.02 13.94 5.05
C ASP A 178 -12.30 14.49 5.72
N LYS A 179 -12.14 15.31 6.76
CA LYS A 179 -13.27 16.02 7.40
C LYS A 179 -13.90 17.05 6.46
N VAL A 180 -13.09 17.79 5.71
CA VAL A 180 -13.60 18.75 4.71
C VAL A 180 -14.37 18.00 3.62
N SER A 181 -13.82 16.92 3.07
CA SER A 181 -14.49 16.13 2.03
C SER A 181 -15.82 15.50 2.51
N SER A 182 -15.86 14.97 3.73
CA SER A 182 -17.10 14.44 4.30
C SER A 182 -18.16 15.53 4.57
N LEU A 183 -17.74 16.71 5.03
CA LEU A 183 -18.64 17.86 5.19
C LEU A 183 -19.15 18.38 3.85
N GLU A 184 -18.30 18.44 2.82
CA GLU A 184 -18.71 18.81 1.46
C GLU A 184 -19.78 17.86 0.91
N ALA A 185 -19.59 16.55 1.09
CA ALA A 185 -20.57 15.53 0.69
C ALA A 185 -21.89 15.66 1.47
N GLU A 186 -21.83 16.03 2.75
CA GLU A 186 -23.04 16.27 3.57
C GLU A 186 -23.78 17.54 3.14
N ILE A 187 -23.05 18.62 2.84
CA ILE A 187 -23.61 19.87 2.27
C ILE A 187 -24.27 19.60 0.93
N GLU A 188 -23.67 18.77 0.08
CA GLU A 188 -24.24 18.43 -1.23
C GLU A 188 -25.54 17.63 -1.10
N LYS A 189 -25.58 16.65 -0.18
CA LYS A 189 -26.82 15.93 0.17
C LYS A 189 -27.91 16.86 0.69
N LEU A 190 -27.56 17.81 1.56
CA LEU A 190 -28.51 18.79 2.11
C LEU A 190 -29.06 19.71 1.01
N LYS A 191 -28.22 20.19 0.09
CA LYS A 191 -28.66 20.99 -1.07
C LYS A 191 -29.65 20.22 -1.95
N LEU A 192 -29.42 18.92 -2.14
CA LEU A 192 -30.27 18.06 -2.95
C LEU A 192 -31.63 17.78 -2.28
N LEU A 193 -31.65 17.58 -0.96
CA LEU A 193 -32.89 17.49 -0.18
C LEU A 193 -33.69 18.80 -0.20
N LEU A 194 -32.98 19.94 -0.12
CA LEU A 194 -33.61 21.27 -0.14
C LEU A 194 -34.20 21.60 -1.51
N SER A 195 -33.53 21.23 -2.60
CA SER A 195 -34.10 21.39 -3.94
C SER A 195 -35.31 20.48 -4.13
N GLN A 196 -35.27 19.22 -3.67
CA GLN A 196 -36.41 18.30 -3.73
C GLN A 196 -37.60 18.76 -2.88
N SER A 197 -37.39 19.43 -1.75
CA SER A 197 -38.47 19.96 -0.92
C SER A 197 -39.08 21.23 -1.52
N LEU A 198 -38.27 22.10 -2.14
CA LEU A 198 -38.75 23.28 -2.86
C LEU A 198 -39.55 22.89 -4.11
N SER A 199 -39.16 21.85 -4.84
CA SER A 199 -39.90 21.35 -6.01
C SER A 199 -41.24 20.67 -5.67
N LYS A 200 -41.48 20.30 -4.40
CA LYS A 200 -42.74 19.66 -3.98
C LYS A 200 -43.83 20.64 -3.53
N ASN A 201 -43.51 21.93 -3.38
CA ASN A 201 -44.46 22.94 -2.92
C ASN A 201 -45.12 23.75 -4.05
N ASP A 202 -44.80 23.50 -5.34
CA ASP A 202 -45.37 24.25 -6.48
C ASP A 202 -46.60 23.56 -7.14
N GLU A 203 -47.05 22.40 -6.66
CA GLU A 203 -48.27 21.74 -7.14
C GLU A 203 -49.41 21.79 -6.11
N SER A 204 -49.79 22.99 -5.67
CA SER A 204 -51.18 23.26 -5.29
C SER A 204 -51.45 24.76 -5.22
N VAL A 205 -52.06 25.31 -6.26
CA VAL A 205 -53.24 26.21 -6.23
C VAL A 205 -53.42 26.77 -7.65
N GLU A 206 -54.34 26.18 -8.43
CA GLU A 206 -55.00 26.90 -9.52
C GLU A 206 -56.35 26.27 -9.84
N ASN A 207 -57.44 26.87 -9.32
CA ASN A 207 -58.63 27.26 -10.08
C ASN A 207 -59.82 27.59 -9.16
N THR A 208 -60.26 28.85 -9.21
CA THR A 208 -61.67 29.17 -9.46
C THR A 208 -61.77 30.61 -9.99
N LYS A 209 -62.27 30.72 -11.21
CA LYS A 209 -62.72 31.96 -11.87
C LYS A 209 -64.08 32.37 -11.30
N ASP A 210 -64.30 33.67 -11.09
CA ASP A 210 -65.30 34.44 -11.88
C ASP A 210 -65.29 35.93 -11.53
N GLU A 211 -65.46 36.74 -12.58
CA GLU A 211 -65.43 38.21 -12.68
C GLU A 211 -66.69 38.92 -12.10
N PRO A 212 -67.00 40.21 -12.43
CA PRO A 212 -66.38 41.47 -11.98
C PRO A 212 -67.42 42.49 -11.45
N LYS A 213 -66.99 43.63 -10.87
CA LYS A 213 -67.58 44.99 -11.02
C LYS A 213 -66.97 45.99 -10.03
N THR A 214 -66.29 47.01 -10.55
CA THR A 214 -66.04 48.31 -9.92
C THR A 214 -67.34 49.15 -9.90
N PRO A 215 -67.46 50.37 -9.28
CA PRO A 215 -66.49 51.16 -8.51
C PRO A 215 -67.06 51.79 -7.20
N ARG A 216 -66.20 52.52 -6.44
CA ARG A 216 -66.34 53.96 -6.09
C ARG A 216 -66.15 54.35 -4.60
N LYS A 217 -65.01 55.03 -4.39
CA LYS A 217 -64.70 56.22 -3.55
C LYS A 217 -64.85 56.22 -2.01
N THR A 218 -63.79 56.82 -1.45
CA THR A 218 -63.71 57.74 -0.28
C THR A 218 -63.85 57.09 1.10
N ARG A 219 -63.12 57.48 2.16
CA ARG A 219 -62.27 58.65 2.46
C ARG A 219 -61.71 58.41 3.88
N ASN A 220 -60.46 58.83 4.14
CA ASN A 220 -59.83 59.27 5.42
C ASN A 220 -60.10 58.44 6.71
N GLN A 221 -59.19 58.28 7.67
CA GLN A 221 -58.19 59.21 8.20
C GLN A 221 -57.29 58.41 9.17
N SER A 222 -56.07 58.90 9.33
CA SER A 222 -55.18 58.89 10.50
C SER A 222 -55.64 58.25 11.82
N ASN A 223 -54.73 57.52 12.46
CA ASN A 223 -54.07 57.94 13.72
C ASN A 223 -52.94 56.92 14.04
N ALA A 224 -51.68 57.38 14.14
CA ALA A 224 -51.02 57.96 15.32
C ALA A 224 -50.50 56.83 16.23
N GLN A 225 -49.17 56.67 16.34
CA GLN A 225 -48.34 57.15 17.47
C GLN A 225 -48.76 56.46 18.78
N GLU A 226 -47.89 55.92 19.60
CA GLU A 226 -46.49 56.20 19.94
C GLU A 226 -45.99 55.02 20.78
#